data_AF-A0A919YHB3-F1
#
_entry.id   AF-A0A919YHB3-F1
#
_cell.length_a   1.000
_cell.length_b   1.000
_cell.length_c   1.000
_cell.angle_alpha   90.00
_cell.angle_beta   90.00
_cell.angle_gamma   90.00
#
_symmetry.space_group_name_H-M   'P 1'
#
loop_
_entity.id
_entity.type
_entity.pdbx_description
1 polymer ?
#
loop_
_entity_poly.entity_id
_entity_poly.type
_entity_poly.pdbx_seq_one_letter_code
_entity_poly.pdbx_strand_id
1 'polypeptide(L)'
;MGLPVLVQDWLYIKWNAPSYRYQGEDRVTFNLRGKDGFLLVFHCGAKVKERAGNEPLIDDTTGLLKWAAADRATVKLKNMADVIAKKEQLAEVIRKWLEVR
;
A
#
# COMPACT_ATOMS: atom_id res chain seq x y z
N MET A 1 -23.35 6.26 7.24
CA MET A 1 -23.08 7.30 6.22
C MET A 1 -22.12 6.72 5.20
N GLY A 2 -22.58 6.41 4.00
CA GLY A 2 -21.72 5.92 2.91
C GLY A 2 -20.95 7.08 2.29
N LEU A 3 -19.67 6.87 1.99
CA LEU A 3 -18.87 7.84 1.24
C LEU A 3 -19.51 8.06 -0.16
N PRO A 4 -19.48 9.30 -0.69
CA PRO A 4 -20.05 9.61 -1.99
C PRO A 4 -19.45 8.72 -3.09
N VAL A 5 -20.28 8.34 -4.07
CA VAL A 5 -19.97 7.42 -5.18
C VAL A 5 -18.62 7.70 -5.86
N LEU A 6 -18.20 8.97 -6.00
CA LEU A 6 -16.92 9.33 -6.60
C LEU A 6 -15.67 8.93 -5.78
N VAL A 7 -15.82 8.75 -4.46
CA VAL A 7 -14.74 8.27 -3.58
C VAL A 7 -14.67 6.74 -3.59
N GLN A 8 -15.76 6.05 -3.90
CA GLN A 8 -15.82 4.58 -3.86
C GLN A 8 -14.99 3.90 -4.95
N ASP A 9 -14.74 4.57 -6.08
CA ASP A 9 -13.89 4.04 -7.16
C ASP A 9 -12.42 3.89 -6.72
N TRP A 10 -11.99 4.75 -5.80
CA TRP A 10 -10.62 4.81 -5.32
C TRP A 10 -10.45 4.22 -3.92
N LEU A 11 -11.46 4.31 -3.06
CA LEU A 11 -11.42 3.83 -1.68
C LEU A 11 -12.65 2.98 -1.39
N TYR A 12 -12.42 1.75 -0.94
CA TYR A 12 -13.48 0.85 -0.54
C TYR A 12 -13.05 -0.06 0.61
N ILE A 13 -14.00 -0.79 1.19
CA ILE A 13 -13.73 -1.71 2.29
C ILE A 13 -13.54 -3.13 1.74
N LYS A 14 -12.37 -3.71 1.98
CA LYS A 14 -12.04 -5.11 1.71
C LYS A 14 -11.38 -5.70 2.96
N TRP A 15 -11.75 -6.92 3.30
CA TRP A 15 -11.28 -7.61 4.52
C TRP A 15 -11.46 -6.79 5.82
N ASN A 16 -12.55 -6.01 5.90
CA ASN A 16 -12.84 -5.09 7.00
C ASN A 16 -11.76 -4.01 7.20
N ALA A 17 -11.13 -3.55 6.12
CA ALA A 17 -10.13 -2.49 6.15
C ALA A 17 -10.24 -1.55 4.94
N PRO A 18 -9.84 -0.27 5.10
CA PRO A 18 -9.67 0.66 3.98
C PRO A 18 -8.71 0.10 2.93
N SER A 19 -9.14 0.09 1.67
CA SER A 19 -8.37 -0.37 0.52
C SER A 19 -8.48 0.64 -0.60
N TYR A 20 -7.34 0.92 -1.25
CA TYR A 20 -7.22 1.93 -2.29
C TYR A 20 -6.94 1.30 -3.64
N ARG A 21 -7.70 1.75 -4.64
CA ARG A 21 -7.58 1.38 -6.05
C ARG A 21 -7.00 2.52 -6.86
N TYR A 22 -6.27 2.14 -7.90
CA TYR A 22 -5.82 3.04 -8.94
C TYR A 22 -5.98 2.34 -10.29
N GLN A 23 -6.64 3.01 -11.24
CA GLN A 23 -6.91 2.47 -12.57
C GLN A 23 -7.60 1.08 -12.54
N GLY A 24 -8.51 0.88 -11.58
CA GLY A 24 -9.28 -0.37 -11.44
C GLY A 24 -8.57 -1.51 -10.70
N GLU A 25 -7.31 -1.35 -10.30
CA GLU A 25 -6.58 -2.37 -9.53
C GLU A 25 -6.33 -1.94 -8.08
N ASP A 26 -6.42 -2.88 -7.14
CA ASP A 26 -6.05 -2.62 -5.74
C ASP A 26 -4.54 -2.37 -5.64
N ARG A 27 -4.14 -1.23 -5.05
CA ARG A 27 -2.73 -0.84 -4.89
C ARG A 27 -2.24 -0.85 -3.45
N VAL A 28 -3.07 -0.38 -2.52
CA VAL A 28 -2.70 -0.29 -1.10
C VAL A 28 -3.87 -0.70 -0.22
N THR A 29 -3.66 -1.60 0.74
CA THR A 29 -4.68 -2.01 1.71
C THR A 29 -4.17 -1.87 3.13
N PHE A 30 -4.99 -1.34 4.03
CA PHE A 30 -4.68 -1.32 5.45
C PHE A 30 -4.80 -2.73 6.04
N ASN A 31 -3.86 -3.11 6.90
CA ASN A 31 -3.98 -4.27 7.78
C ASN A 31 -3.97 -3.80 9.23
N LEU A 32 -5.15 -3.81 9.83
CA LEU A 32 -5.42 -3.27 11.18
C LEU A 32 -5.34 -4.33 12.29
N ARG A 33 -4.83 -5.53 12.00
CA ARG A 33 -4.80 -6.66 12.96
C ARG A 33 -3.52 -6.70 13.82
N GLY A 34 -2.61 -5.74 13.65
CA GLY A 34 -1.37 -5.68 14.41
C GLY A 34 -1.59 -5.27 15.87
N LYS A 35 -0.77 -5.82 16.78
CA LYS A 35 -0.78 -5.44 18.21
C LYS A 35 -0.06 -4.12 18.48
N ASP A 36 1.03 -3.84 17.75
CA ASP A 36 1.89 -2.65 17.94
C ASP A 36 1.87 -1.75 16.70
N GLY A 37 0.66 -1.30 16.33
CA GLY A 37 0.39 -0.51 15.14
C GLY A 37 -0.26 -1.30 14.00
N PHE A 38 -0.22 -0.74 12.80
CA PHE A 38 -0.86 -1.29 11.62
C PHE A 38 0.12 -1.36 10.45
N LEU A 39 -0.27 -2.11 9.41
CA LEU A 39 0.50 -2.17 8.16
C LEU A 39 -0.27 -1.47 7.04
N LEU A 40 0.48 -0.86 6.14
CA LEU A 40 0.04 -0.63 4.77
C LEU A 40 0.62 -1.75 3.91
N VAL A 41 -0.26 -2.47 3.21
CA VAL A 41 0.12 -3.54 2.28
C VAL A 41 0.06 -2.98 0.88
N PHE A 42 1.21 -2.89 0.23
CA PHE A 42 1.37 -2.51 -1.18
C PHE A 42 1.28 -3.78 -2.03
N HIS A 43 0.43 -3.77 -3.07
CA HIS A 43 0.22 -4.91 -3.97
C HIS A 43 -0.27 -4.47 -5.36
N CYS A 44 -0.30 -5.40 -6.33
CA CYS A 44 -0.88 -5.19 -7.67
C CYS A 44 -2.11 -6.11 -7.89
N GLY A 45 -3.11 -6.01 -7.00
CA GLY A 45 -4.28 -6.89 -6.95
C GLY A 45 -4.16 -8.06 -5.95
N ALA A 46 -5.13 -8.99 -6.02
CA ALA A 46 -5.26 -10.05 -5.00
C ALA A 46 -4.24 -11.20 -5.14
N LYS A 47 -3.84 -11.54 -6.36
CA LYS A 47 -2.86 -12.61 -6.66
C LYS A 47 -1.48 -12.01 -6.92
N VAL A 48 -0.43 -12.69 -6.50
CA VAL A 48 0.95 -12.34 -6.89
C VAL A 48 1.03 -12.43 -8.41
N LYS A 49 1.48 -11.35 -9.07
CA LYS A 49 1.79 -11.37 -10.49
C LYS A 49 3.25 -11.76 -10.64
N GLU A 50 3.52 -12.80 -11.42
CA GLU A 50 4.90 -13.21 -11.73
C GLU A 50 5.58 -12.11 -12.53
N ARG A 51 6.78 -11.68 -12.11
CA ARG A 51 7.57 -10.66 -12.78
C ARG A 51 8.94 -11.23 -13.15
N ALA A 52 9.40 -10.89 -14.36
CA ALA A 52 10.71 -11.28 -14.82
C ALA A 52 11.78 -10.79 -13.83
N GLY A 53 12.66 -11.69 -13.39
CA GLY A 53 13.79 -11.35 -12.52
C GLY A 53 13.53 -11.39 -11.01
N ASN A 54 12.28 -11.54 -10.54
CA ASN A 54 11.94 -11.46 -9.10
C ASN A 54 12.42 -10.17 -8.40
N GLU A 55 12.74 -9.14 -9.17
CA GLU A 55 13.22 -7.86 -8.64
C GLU A 55 12.06 -7.06 -8.03
N PRO A 56 12.33 -6.25 -6.99
CA PRO A 56 11.34 -5.34 -6.43
C PRO A 56 10.69 -4.44 -7.49
N LEU A 57 9.36 -4.23 -7.36
CA LEU A 57 8.56 -3.44 -8.31
C LEU A 57 9.09 -2.01 -8.52
N ILE A 58 9.66 -1.44 -7.46
CA ILE A 58 10.24 -0.10 -7.44
C ILE A 58 11.56 -0.14 -6.70
N ASP A 59 12.46 0.76 -7.07
CA ASP A 59 13.64 1.06 -6.26
C ASP A 59 13.24 1.89 -5.03
N ASP A 60 13.39 1.28 -3.85
CA ASP A 60 13.08 1.90 -2.56
C ASP A 60 14.32 2.50 -1.91
N THR A 61 14.53 3.79 -2.17
CA THR A 61 15.56 4.60 -1.52
C THR A 61 15.18 5.07 -0.11
N THR A 62 13.94 4.81 0.34
CA THR A 62 13.44 5.28 1.64
C THR A 62 13.68 4.28 2.77
N GLY A 63 13.88 3.00 2.44
CA GLY A 63 14.02 1.91 3.39
C GLY A 63 12.74 1.58 4.17
N LEU A 64 11.58 2.11 3.76
CA LEU A 64 10.30 1.84 4.43
C LEU A 64 9.71 0.48 4.05
N LEU A 65 9.99 -0.01 2.84
CA LEU A 65 9.35 -1.21 2.32
C LEU A 65 10.00 -2.49 2.85
N LYS A 66 9.19 -3.31 3.50
CA LYS A 66 9.49 -4.73 3.73
C LYS A 66 8.84 -5.57 2.63
N TRP A 67 9.65 -6.06 1.69
CA TRP A 67 9.21 -6.87 0.56
C TRP A 67 8.83 -8.31 0.98
N ALA A 68 7.74 -8.81 0.40
CA ALA A 68 7.26 -10.19 0.54
C ALA A 68 7.22 -10.92 -0.80
N ALA A 69 7.14 -10.18 -1.91
CA ALA A 69 7.32 -10.64 -3.29
C ALA A 69 7.70 -9.43 -4.16
N ALA A 70 8.08 -9.65 -5.42
CA ALA A 70 8.42 -8.59 -6.36
C ALA A 70 7.34 -7.49 -6.45
N ASP A 71 6.06 -7.85 -6.39
CA ASP A 71 4.91 -6.93 -6.48
C ASP A 71 4.21 -6.69 -5.13
N ARG A 72 4.84 -7.08 -4.00
CA ARG A 72 4.24 -6.99 -2.66
C ARG A 72 5.21 -6.53 -1.61
N ALA A 73 4.84 -5.46 -0.92
CA ALA A 73 5.60 -4.96 0.21
C ALA A 73 4.67 -4.46 1.33
N THR A 74 5.26 -4.24 2.50
CA THR A 74 4.55 -3.68 3.65
C THR A 74 5.33 -2.53 4.27
N VAL A 75 4.59 -1.54 4.78
CA VAL A 75 5.12 -0.51 5.68
C VAL A 75 4.43 -0.66 7.03
N LYS A 76 5.21 -0.76 8.12
CA LYS A 76 4.67 -0.76 9.49
C LYS A 76 4.64 0.67 10.04
N LEU A 77 3.48 1.06 10.56
CA LEU A 77 3.24 2.35 11.20
C LEU A 77 2.73 2.10 12.62
N LYS A 78 3.41 2.68 13.61
CA LYS A 78 3.11 2.42 15.03
C LYS A 78 1.95 3.28 15.55
N ASN A 79 1.95 4.56 15.23
CA ASN A 79 1.02 5.56 15.73
C ASN A 79 1.08 6.82 14.84
N MET A 80 0.29 7.85 15.17
CA MET A 80 0.23 9.07 14.36
C MET A 80 1.55 9.84 14.30
N ALA A 81 2.36 9.83 15.38
CA ALA A 81 3.67 10.48 15.34
C ALA A 81 4.61 9.79 14.34
N ASP A 82 4.57 8.46 14.27
CA ASP A 82 5.32 7.67 13.28
C ASP A 82 4.83 7.93 11.85
N VAL A 83 3.51 8.14 11.66
CA VAL A 83 2.94 8.54 10.36
C VAL A 83 3.47 9.90 9.93
N ILE A 84 3.47 10.88 10.84
CA ILE A 84 3.94 12.24 10.56
C ILE A 84 5.44 12.23 10.25
N ALA A 85 6.23 11.50 11.03
CA ALA A 85 7.68 11.42 10.84
C ALA A 85 8.11 10.74 9.53
N LYS A 86 7.25 9.90 8.95
CA LYS A 86 7.50 9.16 7.70
C LYS A 86 6.71 9.71 6.51
N LYS A 87 6.04 10.85 6.66
CA LYS A 87 5.04 11.33 5.70
C LYS A 87 5.63 11.52 4.30
N GLU A 88 6.79 12.16 4.22
CA GLU A 88 7.46 12.49 2.96
C GLU A 88 7.94 11.22 2.26
N GLN A 89 8.57 10.31 2.99
CA GLN A 89 9.02 9.01 2.45
C GLN A 89 7.84 8.14 2.02
N LEU A 90 6.76 8.12 2.80
CA LEU A 90 5.55 7.37 2.46
C LEU A 90 4.90 7.92 1.18
N ALA A 91 4.83 9.24 1.03
CA ALA A 91 4.32 9.88 -0.17
C ALA A 91 5.19 9.55 -1.41
N GLU A 92 6.52 9.51 -1.26
CA GLU A 92 7.43 9.07 -2.32
C GLU A 92 7.16 7.62 -2.73
N VAL A 93 7.10 6.70 -1.76
CA VAL A 93 6.83 5.28 -2.00
C VAL A 93 5.49 5.09 -2.70
N ILE A 94 4.43 5.76 -2.23
CA ILE A 94 3.09 5.68 -2.85
C ILE A 94 3.16 6.18 -4.29
N ARG A 95 3.79 7.33 -4.55
CA ARG A 95 3.90 7.88 -5.90
C ARG A 95 4.64 6.94 -6.84
N LYS A 96 5.84 6.48 -6.46
CA LYS A 96 6.61 5.48 -7.22
C LYS A 96 5.78 4.22 -7.48
N TRP A 97 5.08 3.74 -6.46
CA TRP A 97 4.22 2.55 -6.59
C TRP A 97 3.09 2.76 -7.59
N LEU A 98 2.50 3.95 -7.67
CA LEU A 98 1.41 4.25 -8.61
C LEU A 98 1.89 4.51 -10.05
N GLU A 99 3.15 4.92 -10.23
CA GLU A 99 3.77 5.15 -11.55
C GLU A 99 4.03 3.84 -12.31
N VAL A 100 4.24 2.72 -11.59
CA VAL A 100 4.48 1.41 -12.21
C VAL A 100 3.15 0.72 -12.56
N ARG A 101 3.03 0.11 -13.74
CA ARG A 101 1.85 -0.67 -14.13
C ARG A 101 1.90 -2.09 -13.53
#